data_AF-A0A7V8J339-F1
#
_entry.id   AF-A0A7V8J339-F1
#
_cell.length_a   1.000
_cell.length_b   1.000
_cell.length_c   1.000
_cell.angle_alpha   90.00
_cell.angle_beta   90.00
_cell.angle_gamma   90.00
#
_symmetry.space_group_name_H-M   'P 1'
#
loop_
_entity.id
_entity.type
_entity.pdbx_description
1 polymer ?
#
loop_
_entity_poly.entity_id
_entity_poly.type
_entity_poly.pdbx_seq_one_letter_code
_entity_poly.pdbx_strand_id
1 'polypeptide(L)'
;MKLSKQQENAEVKLALKAACGALKQHFTGSGAKQRTITFLKKSGTTFVYSLTGIFAFAASAAVSGVLIGPGHEDIMRDFHAWMVAMPVDQLIAYGDGLVKDFGQQMLLGSLAITFALRVGEVTRPAVDEAKHRYREELALAGEFG
;
A
#
# COMPACT_ATOMS: atom_id res chain seq x y z
N MET A 1 -5.79 -23.91 19.37
CA MET A 1 -6.44 -24.78 18.36
C MET A 1 -6.06 -24.29 16.97
N LYS A 2 -5.51 -25.13 16.10
CA LYS A 2 -5.34 -24.79 14.67
C LYS A 2 -6.69 -25.01 13.99
N LEU A 3 -7.23 -23.99 13.33
CA LEU A 3 -8.45 -24.08 12.53
C LEU A 3 -8.24 -25.05 11.37
N SER A 4 -9.27 -25.84 11.03
CA SER A 4 -9.23 -26.65 9.80
C SER A 4 -9.30 -25.71 8.59
N LYS A 5 -8.76 -26.13 7.43
CA LYS A 5 -8.82 -25.35 6.17
C LYS A 5 -10.24 -24.94 5.78
N GLN A 6 -11.25 -25.71 6.17
CA GLN A 6 -12.66 -25.37 5.92
C GLN A 6 -13.17 -24.27 6.86
N GLN A 7 -12.77 -24.28 8.13
CA GLN A 7 -13.12 -23.24 9.10
C GLN A 7 -12.38 -21.93 8.80
N GLU A 8 -11.13 -22.00 8.35
CA GLU A 8 -10.36 -20.83 7.91
C GLU A 8 -11.01 -20.14 6.70
N ASN A 9 -11.45 -20.92 5.70
CA ASN A 9 -12.17 -20.38 4.55
C ASN A 9 -13.55 -19.78 4.92
N ALA A 10 -14.22 -20.33 5.95
CA ALA A 10 -15.47 -19.78 6.45
C ALA A 10 -15.26 -18.45 7.20
N GLU A 11 -14.23 -18.38 8.05
CA GLU A 11 -13.82 -17.15 8.76
C GLU A 11 -13.47 -16.03 7.75
N VAL A 12 -12.72 -16.36 6.69
CA VAL A 12 -12.36 -15.40 5.63
C VAL A 12 -13.61 -14.91 4.89
N LYS A 13 -14.56 -15.78 4.54
CA LYS A 13 -15.80 -15.37 3.86
C LYS A 13 -16.67 -14.47 4.74
N LEU A 14 -16.79 -14.77 6.04
CA LEU A 14 -17.52 -13.94 7.00
C LEU A 14 -16.87 -12.57 7.17
N ALA A 15 -15.54 -12.53 7.34
CA ALA A 15 -14.77 -11.31 7.41
C ALA A 15 -14.94 -10.44 6.14
N LEU A 16 -14.93 -11.06 4.96
CA LEU A 16 -15.08 -10.35 3.68
C LEU A 16 -16.50 -9.76 3.53
N LYS A 17 -17.52 -10.50 3.94
CA LYS A 17 -18.91 -10.01 3.95
C LYS A 17 -19.09 -8.84 4.93
N ALA A 18 -18.49 -8.92 6.12
CA ALA A 18 -18.49 -7.84 7.10
C ALA A 18 -17.74 -6.59 6.59
N ALA A 19 -16.58 -6.77 5.96
CA ALA A 19 -15.81 -5.69 5.34
C ALA A 19 -16.61 -4.98 4.23
N CYS A 20 -17.24 -5.73 3.32
CA CYS A 20 -18.09 -5.15 2.28
C CYS A 20 -19.32 -4.42 2.87
N GLY A 21 -19.91 -4.96 3.94
CA GLY A 21 -21.02 -4.31 4.66
C GLY A 21 -20.60 -2.97 5.27
N ALA A 22 -19.47 -2.96 5.97
CA ALA A 22 -18.91 -1.75 6.58
C ALA A 22 -18.54 -0.68 5.54
N LEU A 23 -17.92 -1.08 4.43
CA LEU A 23 -17.64 -0.18 3.30
C LEU A 23 -18.93 0.42 2.74
N LYS A 24 -19.93 -0.43 2.47
CA LYS A 24 -21.23 0.04 1.96
C LYS A 24 -21.86 1.04 2.92
N GLN A 25 -21.90 0.73 4.21
CA GLN A 25 -22.46 1.62 5.24
C GLN A 25 -21.66 2.91 5.42
N HIS A 26 -20.34 2.88 5.24
CA HIS A 26 -19.50 4.06 5.34
C HIS A 26 -19.83 5.07 4.22
N PHE A 27 -20.01 4.58 3.00
CA PHE A 27 -20.29 5.38 1.81
C PHE A 27 -21.78 5.59 1.50
N THR A 28 -22.69 5.03 2.29
CA THR A 28 -24.15 5.19 2.13
C THR A 28 -24.82 5.68 3.41
N GLY A 29 -26.06 6.19 3.31
CA GLY A 29 -26.83 6.69 4.45
C GLY A 29 -26.64 8.18 4.78
N SER A 30 -27.23 8.63 5.89
CA SER A 30 -27.12 10.02 6.34
C SER A 30 -25.69 10.34 6.77
N GLY A 31 -25.20 11.52 6.38
CA GLY A 31 -23.82 11.95 6.63
C GLY A 31 -22.75 11.31 5.73
N ALA A 32 -23.12 10.43 4.78
CA ALA A 32 -22.17 9.78 3.87
C ALA A 32 -21.33 10.78 3.07
N LYS A 33 -21.92 11.89 2.58
CA LYS A 33 -21.16 12.95 1.88
C LYS A 33 -20.02 13.51 2.74
N GLN A 34 -20.29 13.79 4.02
CA GLN A 34 -19.27 14.33 4.93
C GLN A 34 -18.19 13.30 5.23
N ARG A 35 -18.57 12.02 5.40
CA ARG A 35 -17.62 10.91 5.57
C ARG A 35 -16.73 10.74 4.33
N THR A 36 -17.31 10.77 3.13
CA THR A 36 -16.58 10.69 1.86
C THR A 36 -15.62 11.86 1.68
N ILE A 37 -16.04 13.10 1.96
CA ILE A 37 -15.16 14.27 1.87
C ILE A 37 -13.99 14.15 2.86
N THR A 38 -14.27 13.73 4.10
CA THR A 38 -13.22 13.52 5.11
C THR A 38 -12.28 12.39 4.70
N PHE A 39 -12.82 11.31 4.14
CA PHE A 39 -12.06 10.19 3.59
C PHE A 39 -11.15 10.67 2.47
N LEU A 40 -11.66 11.46 1.51
CA LEU A 40 -10.86 12.02 0.41
C LEU A 40 -9.75 12.94 0.91
N LYS A 41 -10.07 13.86 1.83
CA LYS A 41 -9.07 14.77 2.42
C LYS A 41 -7.93 14.02 3.07
N LYS A 42 -8.27 13.06 3.95
CA LYS A 42 -7.25 12.24 4.63
C LYS A 42 -6.48 11.36 3.64
N SER A 43 -7.15 10.80 2.64
CA SER A 43 -6.49 10.02 1.58
C SER A 43 -5.51 10.89 0.79
N GLY A 44 -5.87 12.13 0.44
CA GLY A 44 -4.98 13.06 -0.23
C GLY A 44 -3.72 13.37 0.59
N THR A 45 -3.87 13.62 1.90
CA THR A 45 -2.71 13.82 2.78
C THR A 45 -1.84 12.57 2.87
N THR A 46 -2.44 11.39 3.10
CA THR A 46 -1.70 10.12 3.17
C THR A 46 -1.00 9.81 1.84
N PHE A 47 -1.62 10.10 0.71
CA PHE A 47 -1.04 9.92 -0.62
C PHE A 47 0.26 10.70 -0.79
N VAL A 48 0.26 11.99 -0.42
CA VAL A 48 1.48 12.82 -0.48
C VAL A 48 2.57 12.24 0.42
N TYR A 49 2.23 11.84 1.65
CA TYR A 49 3.20 11.22 2.56
C TYR A 49 3.75 9.89 2.03
N SER A 50 2.89 9.02 1.50
CA SER A 50 3.30 7.74 0.93
C SER A 50 4.17 7.93 -0.29
N LEU A 51 3.82 8.88 -1.17
CA LEU A 51 4.63 9.20 -2.34
C LEU A 51 6.02 9.70 -1.93
N THR A 52 6.10 10.66 -1.01
CA THR A 52 7.37 11.17 -0.49
C THR A 52 8.19 10.07 0.17
N GLY A 53 7.57 9.19 0.95
CA GLY A 53 8.25 8.07 1.60
C GLY A 53 8.82 7.07 0.59
N ILE A 54 8.07 6.75 -0.47
CA ILE A 54 8.55 5.88 -1.55
C ILE A 54 9.73 6.52 -2.27
N PHE A 55 9.66 7.82 -2.61
CA PHE A 55 10.78 8.54 -3.22
C PHE A 55 12.01 8.55 -2.34
N ALA A 56 11.87 8.86 -1.05
CA ALA A 56 12.97 8.87 -0.10
C ALA A 56 13.61 7.48 0.04
N PHE A 57 12.79 6.44 0.09
CA PHE A 57 13.28 5.06 0.15
C PHE A 57 14.00 4.64 -1.13
N ALA A 58 13.42 4.90 -2.30
CA ALA A 58 14.02 4.58 -3.59
C ALA A 58 15.36 5.30 -3.80
N ALA A 59 15.42 6.61 -3.47
CA ALA A 59 16.65 7.38 -3.53
C ALA A 59 17.71 6.85 -2.56
N SER A 60 17.32 6.54 -1.32
CA SER A 60 18.25 6.00 -0.32
C SER A 60 18.76 4.62 -0.70
N ALA A 61 17.90 3.77 -1.27
CA ALA A 61 18.27 2.44 -1.77
C ALA A 61 19.24 2.54 -2.96
N ALA A 62 19.01 3.48 -3.89
CA ALA A 62 19.92 3.72 -5.01
C ALA A 62 21.30 4.18 -4.51
N VAL A 63 21.33 5.18 -3.62
CA VAL A 63 22.60 5.69 -3.04
C VAL A 63 23.32 4.59 -2.25
N SER A 64 22.60 3.83 -1.41
CA SER A 64 23.21 2.77 -0.61
C SER A 64 23.71 1.61 -1.48
N GLY A 65 22.95 1.24 -2.52
CA GLY A 65 23.35 0.20 -3.47
C GLY A 65 24.60 0.58 -4.25
N VAL A 66 24.73 1.86 -4.64
CA VAL A 66 25.93 2.37 -5.28
C VAL A 66 27.09 2.46 -4.31
N LEU A 67 26.90 2.88 -3.05
CA LEU A 67 28.02 3.08 -2.12
C LEU A 67 28.53 1.81 -1.43
N ILE A 68 27.68 0.80 -1.25
CA ILE A 68 27.99 -0.40 -0.43
C ILE A 68 28.02 -1.67 -1.30
N GLY A 69 27.55 -1.61 -2.54
CA GLY A 69 27.47 -2.76 -3.43
C GLY A 69 28.84 -3.26 -3.94
N PRO A 70 28.96 -4.57 -4.25
CA PRO A 70 30.12 -5.08 -4.96
C PRO A 70 30.23 -4.42 -6.34
N GLY A 71 31.41 -3.91 -6.69
CA GLY A 71 31.64 -3.19 -7.96
C GLY A 71 31.33 -1.68 -7.92
N HIS A 72 31.15 -1.07 -6.73
CA HIS A 72 30.87 0.37 -6.61
C HIS A 72 31.88 1.27 -7.33
N GLU A 73 33.18 0.93 -7.32
CA GLU A 73 34.21 1.72 -8.01
C GLU A 73 34.02 1.70 -9.53
N ASP A 74 33.70 0.55 -10.12
CA ASP A 74 33.42 0.43 -11.55
C ASP A 74 32.15 1.20 -11.93
N ILE A 75 31.09 1.10 -11.10
CA ILE A 75 29.84 1.85 -11.30
C ILE A 75 30.10 3.36 -11.23
N MET A 76 30.90 3.84 -10.27
CA MET A 76 31.26 5.25 -10.16
C MET A 76 32.12 5.72 -11.33
N ARG A 77 33.04 4.89 -11.82
CA ARG A 77 33.86 5.20 -12.99
C ARG A 77 33.02 5.30 -14.25
N ASP A 78 32.11 4.35 -14.46
CA ASP A 78 31.21 4.32 -15.60
C ASP A 78 30.21 5.49 -15.54
N PHE A 79 29.70 5.80 -14.35
CA PHE A 79 28.84 6.96 -14.12
C PHE A 79 29.56 8.28 -14.40
N HIS A 80 30.82 8.41 -13.97
CA HIS A 80 31.65 9.58 -14.27
C HIS A 80 31.94 9.70 -15.77
N ALA A 81 32.33 8.61 -16.43
CA ALA A 81 32.55 8.59 -17.87
C ALA A 81 31.26 8.95 -18.65
N TRP A 82 30.12 8.46 -18.18
CA TRP A 82 28.80 8.78 -18.71
C TRP A 82 28.44 10.27 -18.53
N MET A 83 28.68 10.87 -17.36
CA MET A 83 28.44 12.30 -17.12
C MET A 83 29.31 13.21 -18.00
N VAL A 84 30.55 12.80 -18.29
CA VAL A 84 31.48 13.58 -19.13
C VAL A 84 31.12 13.45 -20.61
N ALA A 85 30.65 12.28 -21.05
CA ALA A 85 30.36 12.01 -22.45
C ALA A 85 28.96 12.45 -22.91
N MET A 86 27.99 12.56 -21.99
CA MET A 86 26.60 12.83 -22.35
C MET A 86 26.32 14.34 -22.49
N PRO A 87 25.83 14.81 -23.66
CA PRO A 87 25.37 16.19 -23.81
C PRO A 87 24.08 16.43 -23.01
N VAL A 88 23.94 17.66 -22.48
CA VAL A 88 22.84 18.06 -21.58
C VAL A 88 21.45 17.78 -22.17
N ASP A 89 21.28 17.94 -23.49
CA ASP A 89 20.00 17.68 -24.17
C ASP A 89 19.57 16.21 -24.09
N GLN A 90 20.53 15.27 -24.16
CA GLN A 90 20.24 13.84 -24.01
C GLN A 90 19.96 13.47 -22.56
N LEU A 91 20.61 14.14 -21.61
CA LEU A 91 20.33 13.96 -20.18
C LEU A 91 18.90 14.36 -19.83
N ILE A 92 18.44 15.51 -20.37
CA ILE A 92 17.07 15.99 -20.16
C ILE A 92 16.06 15.02 -20.79
N ALA A 93 16.29 14.58 -22.03
CA ALA A 93 15.40 13.62 -22.70
C ALA A 93 15.33 12.25 -21.98
N TYR A 94 16.48 11.77 -21.48
CA TYR A 94 16.56 10.55 -20.68
C TYR A 94 15.82 10.71 -19.34
N GLY A 95 16.01 11.86 -18.68
CA GLY A 95 15.30 12.22 -17.45
C GLY A 95 13.79 12.27 -17.64
N ASP A 96 13.30 12.88 -18.72
CA ASP A 96 11.88 12.96 -19.05
C ASP A 96 11.27 11.56 -19.25
N GLY A 97 11.97 10.67 -19.96
CA GLY A 97 11.54 9.27 -20.13
C GLY A 97 11.43 8.53 -18.80
N LEU A 98 12.47 8.66 -17.96
CA LEU A 98 12.50 8.08 -16.62
C LEU A 98 11.38 8.61 -15.73
N VAL A 99 11.16 9.92 -15.70
CA VAL A 99 10.11 10.54 -14.91
C VAL A 99 8.73 10.08 -15.37
N LYS A 100 8.52 9.90 -16.67
CA LYS A 100 7.22 9.47 -17.20
C LYS A 100 6.90 8.03 -16.82
N ASP A 101 7.84 7.11 -17.02
CA ASP A 101 7.65 5.69 -16.77
C ASP A 101 7.67 5.36 -15.26
N PHE A 102 8.64 5.91 -14.54
CA PHE A 102 8.79 5.68 -13.11
C PHE A 102 7.76 6.49 -12.32
N GLY A 103 7.47 7.72 -12.74
CA GLY A 103 6.47 8.57 -12.09
C GLY A 103 5.08 7.95 -12.13
N GLN A 104 4.66 7.38 -13.25
CA GLN A 104 3.36 6.71 -13.33
C GLN A 104 3.26 5.50 -12.40
N GLN A 105 4.30 4.66 -12.34
CA GLN A 105 4.31 3.49 -11.45
C GLN A 105 4.33 3.90 -9.97
N MET A 106 5.11 4.92 -9.61
CA MET A 106 5.19 5.44 -8.24
C MET A 106 3.86 6.09 -7.81
N LEU A 107 3.19 6.81 -8.71
CA LEU A 107 1.87 7.40 -8.47
C LEU A 107 0.80 6.32 -8.27
N LEU A 108 0.78 5.29 -9.12
CA LEU A 108 -0.16 4.18 -8.97
C LEU A 108 0.11 3.38 -7.70
N GLY A 109 1.37 3.14 -7.37
CA GLY A 109 1.78 2.46 -6.15
C GLY A 109 1.37 3.22 -4.89
N SER A 110 1.65 4.53 -4.83
CA SER A 110 1.28 5.35 -3.68
C SER A 110 -0.25 5.47 -3.54
N LEU A 111 -0.99 5.55 -4.65
CA LEU A 111 -2.45 5.54 -4.66
C LEU A 111 -3.00 4.22 -4.11
N ALA A 112 -2.47 3.08 -4.57
CA ALA A 112 -2.88 1.75 -4.13
C ALA A 112 -2.62 1.54 -2.63
N ILE A 113 -1.43 1.91 -2.14
CA ILE A 113 -1.08 1.83 -0.71
C ILE A 113 -2.01 2.71 0.11
N THR A 114 -2.22 3.95 -0.33
CA THR A 114 -3.12 4.88 0.35
C THR A 114 -4.52 4.31 0.44
N PHE A 115 -5.07 3.84 -0.67
CA PHE A 115 -6.42 3.27 -0.69
C PHE A 115 -6.51 2.03 0.21
N ALA A 116 -5.53 1.13 0.17
CA ALA A 116 -5.48 -0.05 1.01
C ALA A 116 -5.45 0.29 2.52
N LEU A 117 -4.62 1.27 2.92
CA LEU A 117 -4.54 1.71 4.31
C LEU A 117 -5.87 2.30 4.79
N ARG A 118 -6.49 3.17 3.99
CA ARG A 118 -7.73 3.86 4.36
C ARG A 118 -8.94 2.92 4.35
N VAL A 119 -9.01 1.99 3.39
CA VAL A 119 -10.01 0.90 3.41
C VAL A 119 -9.78 0.00 4.61
N GLY A 120 -8.54 -0.29 4.96
CA GLY A 120 -8.17 -1.03 6.16
C GLY A 120 -8.70 -0.38 7.44
N GLU A 121 -8.56 0.94 7.60
CA GLU A 121 -9.11 1.67 8.76
C GLU A 121 -10.63 1.52 8.90
N VAL A 122 -11.37 1.50 7.78
CA VAL A 122 -12.84 1.37 7.78
C VAL A 122 -13.28 -0.08 8.02
N THR A 123 -12.53 -1.04 7.48
CA THR A 123 -12.93 -2.46 7.46
C THR A 123 -12.41 -3.25 8.67
N ARG A 124 -11.22 -2.93 9.19
CA ARG A 124 -10.62 -3.59 10.36
C ARG A 124 -11.57 -3.77 11.54
N PRO A 125 -12.25 -2.72 12.06
CA PRO A 125 -13.12 -2.91 13.22
C PRO A 125 -14.25 -3.91 12.96
N ALA A 126 -14.86 -3.88 11.76
CA ALA A 126 -15.93 -4.82 11.39
C ALA A 126 -15.40 -6.24 11.14
N VAL A 127 -14.19 -6.36 10.59
CA VAL A 127 -13.51 -7.65 10.37
C VAL A 127 -13.12 -8.29 11.70
N ASP A 128 -12.55 -7.53 12.62
CA ASP A 128 -12.09 -8.01 13.92
C ASP A 128 -13.27 -8.43 14.78
N GLU A 129 -14.37 -7.68 14.76
CA GLU A 129 -15.61 -8.05 15.44
C GLU A 129 -16.22 -9.34 14.86
N ALA A 130 -16.27 -9.48 13.53
CA ALA A 130 -16.79 -10.68 12.89
C ALA A 130 -15.94 -11.93 13.20
N LYS A 131 -14.61 -11.78 13.24
CA LYS A 131 -13.69 -12.86 13.65
C LYS A 131 -13.85 -13.23 15.11
N HIS A 132 -14.01 -12.24 16.00
CA HIS A 132 -14.25 -12.50 17.42
C HIS A 132 -15.52 -13.30 17.65
N ARG A 133 -16.65 -12.86 17.05
CA ARG A 133 -17.93 -13.58 17.17
C ARG A 133 -17.85 -15.01 16.64
N TYR A 134 -17.20 -15.22 15.48
CA TYR A 134 -17.05 -16.57 14.93
C TYR A 134 -16.21 -17.49 15.81
N ARG A 135 -15.17 -16.95 16.47
CA ARG A 135 -14.33 -17.73 17.41
C ARG A 135 -15.06 -18.04 18.71
N GLU A 136 -15.91 -17.14 19.19
CA GLU A 136 -16.79 -17.37 20.35
C GLU A 136 -17.83 -18.44 20.05
N GLU A 137 -18.46 -18.42 18.87
CA GLU A 137 -19.39 -19.45 18.41
C GLU A 137 -18.72 -20.84 18.31
N LEU A 138 -17.47 -20.89 17.82
CA LEU A 138 -16.69 -22.13 17.77
C LEU A 138 -16.30 -22.65 19.15
N ALA A 139 -16.00 -21.77 20.10
CA ALA A 139 -15.68 -22.16 21.47
C ALA A 139 -16.90 -22.75 22.18
N LEU A 140 -18.07 -22.12 22.04
CA LEU A 140 -19.34 -22.64 22.55
C LEU A 140 -19.73 -23.97 21.90
N ALA A 141 -19.55 -24.12 20.58
CA ALA A 141 -19.83 -25.38 19.89
C ALA A 141 -18.87 -26.52 20.30
N GLY A 142 -17.66 -26.20 20.75
CA GLY A 142 -16.67 -27.15 21.24
C GLY A 142 -16.86 -27.59 22.69
N GLU A 143 -17.61 -26.83 23.51
CA GLU A 143 -17.95 -27.22 24.89
C GLU A 143 -19.16 -28.16 24.99
N PHE A 144 -19.93 -28.31 23.90
CA PHE A 144 -21.12 -29.18 23.82
C PHE A 144 -20.91 -30.47 22.99
N GLY A 145 -19.67 -30.81 22.61
CA GLY A 145 -19.32 -32.03 21.87
C GLY A 145 -18.34 -32.92 22.62
#